data_AF-A0A832JAT6-F1
#
_entry.id   AF-A0A832JAT6-F1
#
_cell.length_a   1.000
_cell.length_b   1.000
_cell.length_c   1.000
_cell.angle_alpha   90.00
_cell.angle_beta   90.00
_cell.angle_gamma   90.00
#
_symmetry.space_group_name_H-M   'P 1'
#
loop_
_entity.id
_entity.type
_entity.pdbx_description
1 polymer ?
#
loop_
_entity_poly.entity_id
_entity_poly.type
_entity_poly.pdbx_seq_one_letter_code
_entity_poly.pdbx_strand_id
1 'polypeptide(L)' 'MPLLPLFVDLKGRCCVVVGGGAVAERKVRTLLEAGARVKVISPSLTPSFQRWLQEGLLEYEAHPFREEDVEGAALVVAA' A
#
# COMPACT_ATOMS: atom_id res chain seq x y z
N MET A 1 22.63 -10.90 7.84
CA MET A 1 21.75 -10.04 8.66
C MET A 1 20.69 -10.92 9.30
N PRO A 2 20.59 -11.01 10.64
CA PRO A 2 19.50 -11.72 11.28
C PRO A 2 18.19 -10.93 11.07
N LEU A 3 17.11 -11.63 10.75
CA LEU A 3 15.78 -11.06 10.59
C LEU A 3 14.90 -11.47 11.77
N LEU A 4 14.05 -10.56 12.24
CA LEU A 4 13.05 -10.84 13.27
C LEU A 4 11.70 -11.10 12.59
N PRO A 5 11.12 -12.31 12.70
CA PRO A 5 9.76 -12.55 12.24
C PRO A 5 8.76 -11.80 13.13
N LEU A 6 7.81 -11.11 12.51
CA LEU A 6 6.75 -10.36 13.20
C LEU A 6 5.38 -10.73 12.61
N PHE A 7 4.40 -10.89 13.49
CA PHE A 7 2.99 -10.93 13.13
C PHE A 7 2.36 -9.62 13.61
N VAL A 8 1.71 -8.89 12.71
CA VAL A 8 1.14 -7.57 12.98
C VAL A 8 -0.33 -7.58 12.59
N ASP A 9 -1.20 -7.16 13.50
CA ASP A 9 -2.62 -6.94 13.18
C ASP A 9 -2.79 -5.61 12.45
N LEU A 10 -3.10 -5.68 11.16
CA LEU A 10 -3.31 -4.53 10.30
C LEU A 10 -4.79 -4.23 10.04
N LYS A 11 -5.71 -4.96 10.67
CA LYS A 11 -7.14 -4.79 10.41
C LYS A 11 -7.58 -3.36 10.69
N GLY A 12 -8.08 -2.68 9.66
CA GLY A 12 -8.53 -1.28 9.72
C GLY A 12 -7.41 -0.24 9.85
N ARG A 13 -6.14 -0.65 9.90
CA ARG A 13 -4.98 0.24 10.03
C ARG A 13 -4.60 0.82 8.68
N CYS A 14 -4.21 2.11 8.65
CA CYS A 14 -3.71 2.75 7.44
C CYS A 14 -2.32 2.20 7.08
N CYS A 15 -2.16 1.67 5.88
CA CYS A 15 -0.90 1.20 5.34
C CYS A 15 -0.63 1.90 4.01
N VAL A 16 0.58 2.45 3.87
CA VAL A 16 0.97 3.21 2.68
C VAL A 16 1.90 2.36 1.82
N VAL A 17 1.60 2.27 0.53
CA VAL A 17 2.48 1.67 -0.47
C VAL A 17 2.95 2.76 -1.43
N VAL A 18 4.26 2.97 -1.49
CA VAL A 18 4.88 3.91 -2.43
C VAL A 18 5.34 3.12 -3.65
N GLY A 19 4.78 3.46 -4.80
CA GLY A 19 5.00 2.80 -6.09
C GLY A 19 3.73 2.12 -6.63
N GLY A 20 3.66 2.03 -7.97
CA GLY A 20 2.48 1.57 -8.71
C GLY A 20 2.76 0.43 -9.69
N GLY A 21 3.88 -0.27 -9.52
CA GLY A 21 4.31 -1.37 -10.40
C GLY A 21 3.88 -2.76 -9.91
N ALA A 22 4.34 -3.79 -10.61
CA ALA A 22 4.03 -5.19 -10.28
C ALA A 22 4.50 -5.63 -8.88
N VAL A 23 5.55 -5.00 -8.34
CA VAL A 23 6.00 -5.26 -6.96
C VAL A 23 4.99 -4.69 -5.97
N ALA A 24 4.54 -3.45 -6.18
CA ALA A 24 3.51 -2.81 -5.36
C ALA A 24 2.20 -3.59 -5.38
N GLU A 25 1.77 -4.12 -6.54
CA GLU A 25 0.56 -4.97 -6.64
C GLU A 25 0.60 -6.14 -5.66
N ARG A 26 1.74 -6.84 -5.59
CA ARG A 26 1.90 -7.99 -4.67
C ARG A 26 1.77 -7.57 -3.22
N LYS A 27 2.28 -6.39 -2.86
CA LYS A 27 2.23 -5.84 -1.49
C LYS A 27 0.82 -5.39 -1.13
N VAL A 28 0.17 -4.66 -2.03
CA VAL A 28 -1.22 -4.21 -1.88
C VAL A 28 -2.15 -5.39 -1.64
N ARG A 29 -2.06 -6.46 -2.45
CA ARG A 29 -2.87 -7.67 -2.23
C ARG A 29 -2.70 -8.23 -0.81
N THR A 30 -1.48 -8.42 -0.33
CA THR A 30 -1.23 -8.96 1.01
C THR A 30 -1.77 -8.04 2.11
N LEU A 31 -1.66 -6.72 1.94
CA LEU A 31 -2.21 -5.75 2.90
C LEU A 31 -3.75 -5.76 2.92
N LEU A 32 -4.39 -5.85 1.75
CA LEU A 32 -5.85 -5.97 1.65
C LEU A 32 -6.36 -7.27 2.28
N GLU A 33 -5.68 -8.39 2.04
CA GLU A 33 -5.99 -9.69 2.66
C GLU A 33 -5.84 -9.64 4.19
N ALA A 34 -4.89 -8.86 4.70
CA ALA A 34 -4.72 -8.59 6.14
C ALA A 34 -5.76 -7.60 6.71
N GLY A 35 -6.69 -7.09 5.88
CA GLY A 35 -7.73 -6.15 6.28
C GLY A 35 -7.26 -4.72 6.49
N ALA A 36 -6.09 -4.35 5.96
CA ALA A 36 -5.58 -2.98 6.04
C ALA A 36 -6.40 -2.00 5.18
N ARG A 37 -6.43 -0.73 5.61
CA ARG A 37 -6.82 0.39 4.75
C ARG A 37 -5.60 0.81 3.95
N VAL A 38 -5.60 0.52 2.65
CA VAL A 38 -4.41 0.70 1.81
C VAL A 38 -4.49 2.02 1.06
N LYS A 39 -3.41 2.82 1.14
CA LYS A 39 -3.18 4.02 0.34
C LYS A 39 -1.99 3.78 -0.57
N VAL A 40 -2.13 4.08 -1.86
CA VAL A 40 -1.07 3.93 -2.87
C VAL A 40 -0.64 5.30 -3.37
N ILE A 41 0.66 5.60 -3.29
CA ILE A 41 1.26 6.84 -3.78
C ILE A 41 2.13 6.50 -4.99
N SER A 42 1.79 7.01 -6.17
CA SER A 42 2.60 6.82 -7.37
C SER A 42 2.17 7.79 -8.48
N PRO A 43 3.06 8.28 -9.35
CA PRO A 43 2.66 9.05 -10.53
C PRO A 43 1.75 8.26 -11.49
N SER A 44 1.86 6.94 -11.50
CA SER A 44 1.05 6.05 -12.33
C SER A 44 0.91 4.67 -11.70
N LEU A 45 -0.16 3.96 -12.07
CA LEU A 45 -0.40 2.57 -11.69
C LEU A 45 -0.42 1.68 -12.93
N THR A 46 -0.01 0.43 -12.77
CA THR A 46 -0.28 -0.61 -13.75
C THR A 46 -1.79 -0.89 -13.86
N PRO A 47 -2.25 -1.47 -14.99
CA PRO A 47 -3.67 -1.79 -15.18
C PRO A 47 -4.27 -2.70 -14.10
N SER A 48 -3.46 -3.52 -13.43
CA SER A 48 -3.91 -4.44 -12.38
C SER A 48 -4.61 -3.73 -11.21
N PHE A 49 -4.27 -2.47 -10.93
CA PHE A 49 -4.88 -1.69 -9.85
C PHE A 49 -6.32 -1.25 -10.14
N GLN A 50 -6.75 -1.25 -11.40
CA GLN A 50 -8.06 -0.75 -11.81
C GLN A 50 -9.20 -1.46 -11.08
N ARG A 51 -9.06 -2.76 -10.86
CA ARG A 51 -10.06 -3.55 -10.13
C ARG A 51 -10.24 -3.05 -8.70
N TRP A 52 -9.14 -2.88 -7.95
CA TRP A 52 -9.21 -2.43 -6.56
C TRP A 52 -9.73 -1.00 -6.44
N LEU A 53 -9.40 -0.13 -7.39
CA LEU A 53 -9.93 1.23 -7.45
C LEU A 53 -11.44 1.24 -7.69
N GLN A 54 -11.92 0.45 -8.65
CA GLN A 54 -13.34 0.34 -8.97
C GLN A 54 -14.16 -0.28 -7.83
N GLU A 55 -13.58 -1.26 -7.13
CA GLU A 55 -14.18 -1.90 -5.96
C GLU A 55 -14.05 -1.05 -4.67
N GLY A 56 -13.36 0.09 -4.71
CA GLY A 56 -13.15 0.97 -3.56
C GLY A 56 -12.28 0.37 -2.46
N LEU A 57 -11.41 -0.59 -2.81
CA LEU A 57 -10.60 -1.34 -1.86
C LEU A 57 -9.33 -0.60 -1.42
N LEU A 58 -8.90 0.41 -2.16
CA LEU A 58 -7.74 1.24 -1.83
C LEU A 58 -7.95 2.71 -2.20
N GLU A 59 -7.20 3.57 -1.54
CA GLU A 59 -7.04 4.98 -1.88
C GLU A 59 -5.81 5.16 -2.78
N TYR A 60 -5.90 6.06 -3.77
CA TYR A 60 -4.80 6.33 -4.69
C TYR A 60 -4.54 7.82 -4.84
N GLU A 61 -3.28 8.22 -4.72
CA GLU A 61 -2.83 9.58 -4.97
C GLU A 61 -1.77 9.61 -6.08
N ALA A 62 -2.10 10.36 -7.14
CA ALA A 62 -1.35 10.40 -8.38
C ALA A 62 -0.24 11.47 -8.36
N HIS A 63 0.80 11.26 -7.57
CA HIS A 63 1.97 12.15 -7.53
C HIS A 63 3.25 11.42 -7.07
N PRO A 64 4.43 12.04 -7.25
CA PRO A 64 5.66 11.57 -6.62
C PRO A 64 5.56 11.63 -5.09
N PHE A 65 6.17 10.66 -4.41
CA PHE A 65 6.23 10.59 -2.95
C PHE A 65 6.75 11.88 -2.30
N ARG A 66 6.15 12.23 -1.16
CA ARG A 66 6.56 13.30 -0.25
C ARG A 66 6.56 12.77 1.19
N GLU A 67 7.34 13.40 2.06
CA GLU A 67 7.52 12.91 3.43
C GLU A 67 6.21 12.88 4.23
N GLU A 68 5.31 13.83 3.97
CA GLU A 68 3.99 13.93 4.58
C GLU A 68 3.06 12.75 4.24
N ASP A 69 3.32 12.01 3.14
CA ASP A 69 2.42 10.95 2.66
C ASP A 69 2.35 9.74 3.62
N VAL A 70 3.34 9.61 4.49
CA VAL A 70 3.48 8.48 5.43
C VAL A 70 3.15 8.85 6.86
N GLU A 71 2.75 10.09 7.12
CA GLU A 71 2.36 10.52 8.46
C GLU A 71 1.16 9.69 8.97
N GLY A 72 1.31 9.11 10.16
CA GLY A 72 0.27 8.30 10.79
C GLY A 72 0.07 6.90 10.19
N ALA A 73 0.87 6.50 9.20
CA ALA A 73 0.83 5.15 8.66
C ALA A 73 1.27 4.12 9.71
N ALA A 74 0.53 3.00 9.82
CA ALA A 74 0.93 1.89 10.68
C ALA A 74 2.06 1.06 10.06
N LEU A 75 2.14 1.04 8.73
CA LEU A 75 3.19 0.39 7.95
C LEU A 75 3.37 1.12 6.63
N VAL A 76 4.62 1.29 6.21
CA VAL A 76 5.00 1.86 4.92
C VAL A 76 5.79 0.81 4.13
N VAL A 77 5.46 0.65 2.85
CA VAL A 77 6.18 -0.24 1.93
C VAL A 77 6.58 0.52 0.67
N ALA A 78 7.89 0.63 0.43
CA ALA A 78 8.42 1.12 -0.85
C ALA A 78 8.58 -0.07 -1.82
N ALA A 79 7.99 0.00 -3.02
CA ALA A 79 7.86 -1.13 -3.92
C ALA A 79 7.83 -0.77 -5.43
#